data_AF-A0A2T4JY90-F1
#
_entry.id   AF-A0A2T4JY90-F1
#
_cell.length_a   1.000
_cell.length_b   1.000
_cell.length_c   1.000
_cell.angle_alpha   90.00
_cell.angle_beta   90.00
_cell.angle_gamma   90.00
#
_symmetry.space_group_name_H-M   'P 1'
#
loop_
_entity.id
_entity.type
_entity.pdbx_description
1 polymer ?
#
loop_
_entity_poly.entity_id
_entity_poly.type
_entity_poly.pdbx_seq_one_letter_code
_entity_poly.pdbx_strand_id
1 'polypeptide(L)'
;MTRLLTPHIATMTELREPHKVLERSGGKPVAILKNSALVGYLVPADAVASEEPRAATREEVMESLARRRAVNQPVLDYLKDK
;
A
#
# COMPACT_ATOMS: atom_id res chain seq x y z
N MET A 1 -7.59 -6.89 16.41
CA MET A 1 -6.43 -7.29 15.59
C MET A 1 -6.06 -6.15 14.66
N THR A 2 -4.85 -5.62 14.74
CA THR A 2 -4.38 -4.60 13.79
C THR A 2 -4.16 -5.26 12.43
N ARG A 3 -4.85 -4.76 11.40
CA ARG A 3 -4.64 -5.23 10.02
C ARG A 3 -3.31 -4.68 9.51
N LEU A 4 -2.38 -5.57 9.16
CA LEU A 4 -1.11 -5.19 8.55
C LEU A 4 -1.32 -4.75 7.09
N LEU A 5 -0.54 -3.77 6.65
CA LEU A 5 -0.58 -3.27 5.26
C LEU A 5 0.23 -4.13 4.28
N THR A 6 0.94 -5.13 4.79
CA THR A 6 1.75 -6.07 4.01
C THR A 6 1.73 -7.45 4.67
N PRO A 7 1.82 -8.54 3.89
CA PRO A 7 1.99 -9.89 4.43
C PRO A 7 3.41 -10.17 4.94
N HIS A 8 4.41 -9.34 4.57
CA HIS A 8 5.79 -9.56 4.98
C HIS A 8 6.03 -8.99 6.38
N ILE A 9 6.64 -9.79 7.24
CA ILE A 9 6.90 -9.44 8.64
C ILE A 9 8.40 -9.60 8.92
N ALA A 10 8.94 -8.66 9.69
CA ALA A 10 10.25 -8.78 10.32
C ALA A 10 10.18 -8.31 11.77
N THR A 11 11.09 -8.82 12.58
CA THR A 11 11.26 -8.45 13.98
C THR A 11 12.31 -7.34 14.12
N MET A 12 12.34 -6.68 15.29
CA MET A 12 13.38 -5.68 15.59
C MET A 12 14.82 -6.23 15.49
N THR A 13 15.04 -7.52 15.71
CA THR A 13 16.37 -8.13 15.62
C THR A 13 16.82 -8.32 14.17
N GLU A 14 15.89 -8.64 13.27
CA GLU A 14 16.18 -8.78 11.84
C GLU A 14 16.51 -7.44 11.17
N LEU A 15 16.02 -6.32 11.71
CA LEU A 15 16.37 -4.97 11.24
C LEU A 15 17.85 -4.61 11.43
N ARG A 16 18.64 -5.44 12.13
CA ARG A 16 20.11 -5.28 12.15
C ARG A 16 20.72 -5.53 10.77
N GLU A 17 20.05 -6.29 9.91
CA GLU A 17 20.47 -6.59 8.53
C GLU A 17 19.36 -6.19 7.54
N PRO A 18 19.08 -4.88 7.37
CA PRO A 18 17.90 -4.42 6.63
C PRO A 18 17.91 -4.82 5.15
N HIS A 19 19.09 -5.00 4.55
CA HIS A 19 19.23 -5.49 3.18
C HIS A 19 18.65 -6.89 2.99
N LYS A 20 18.89 -7.82 3.93
CA LYS A 20 18.31 -9.18 3.88
C LYS A 20 16.79 -9.18 4.03
N VAL A 21 16.27 -8.25 4.83
CA VAL A 21 14.82 -8.07 5.01
C VAL A 21 14.16 -7.63 3.70
N LEU A 22 14.79 -6.70 2.98
CA LEU A 22 14.31 -6.20 1.68
C LEU A 22 14.43 -7.26 0.56
N GLU A 23 15.53 -8.01 0.51
CA GLU A 23 15.69 -9.10 -0.46
C GLU A 23 14.62 -10.18 -0.28
N ARG A 24 14.37 -10.58 0.98
CA ARG A 24 13.34 -11.58 1.31
C ARG A 24 11.93 -11.12 0.97
N SER A 25 11.66 -9.81 1.02
CA SER A 25 10.34 -9.28 0.66
C SER A 25 10.14 -9.15 -0.86
N GLY A 26 11.19 -9.33 -1.66
CA GLY A 26 11.12 -9.23 -3.12
C GLY A 26 10.66 -7.85 -3.57
N GLY A 27 11.15 -6.79 -2.92
CA GLY A 27 10.77 -5.41 -3.24
C GLY A 27 9.38 -5.00 -2.74
N LYS A 28 8.78 -5.76 -1.81
CA LYS A 28 7.51 -5.40 -1.16
C LYS A 28 7.75 -4.76 0.22
N PRO A 29 6.83 -3.91 0.72
CA PRO A 29 6.90 -3.37 2.07
C PRO A 29 6.94 -4.48 3.14
N VAL A 30 7.58 -4.23 4.28
CA VAL A 30 7.70 -5.17 5.40
C VAL A 30 7.21 -4.54 6.70
N ALA A 31 6.31 -5.21 7.42
CA ALA A 31 5.84 -4.81 8.73
C ALA A 31 6.88 -5.18 9.80
N ILE A 32 7.23 -4.23 10.66
CA ILE A 32 8.18 -4.43 11.75
C ILE A 32 7.42 -4.63 13.05
N LEU A 33 7.67 -5.74 13.73
CA LEU A 33 7.06 -6.08 15.01
C LEU A 33 8.05 -6.02 16.18
N LYS A 34 7.58 -5.53 17.32
CA LYS A 34 8.25 -5.59 18.64
C LYS A 34 7.26 -6.15 19.65
N ASN A 35 7.56 -7.29 20.26
CA ASN A 35 6.65 -7.97 21.21
C ASN A 35 5.24 -8.17 20.62
N SER A 36 5.17 -8.63 19.37
CA SER A 36 3.92 -8.80 18.60
C SER A 36 3.13 -7.52 18.30
N ALA A 37 3.63 -6.35 18.71
CA ALA A 37 3.05 -5.06 18.35
C ALA A 37 3.69 -4.52 17.06
N LEU A 38 2.87 -4.01 16.15
CA LEU A 38 3.34 -3.28 14.98
C LEU A 38 4.01 -1.97 15.42
N VAL A 39 5.27 -1.79 15.06
CA VAL A 39 6.06 -0.59 15.39
C VAL A 39 6.47 0.24 14.18
N GLY A 40 6.36 -0.31 12.97
CA GLY A 40 6.66 0.45 11.75
C GLY A 40 6.61 -0.40 10.48
N TYR A 41 6.99 0.24 9.37
CA TYR A 41 7.14 -0.41 8.07
C TYR A 41 8.51 -0.07 7.49
N LEU A 42 9.16 -1.07 6.90
CA LEU A 42 10.33 -0.89 6.04
C LEU A 42 9.85 -0.95 4.59
N VAL A 43 10.04 0.14 3.85
CA VAL A 43 9.56 0.28 2.47
C VAL A 43 10.76 0.44 1.53
N PRO A 44 10.87 -0.39 0.48
CA PRO A 44 11.85 -0.21 -0.59
C PRO A 44 11.73 1.18 -1.23
N ALA A 45 12.87 1.79 -1.59
CA ALA A 45 12.88 3.16 -2.11
C ALA A 45 12.13 3.31 -3.46
N ASP A 46 12.16 2.28 -4.30
CA ASP A 46 11.43 2.18 -5.56
C ASP A 46 9.90 2.07 -5.37
N ALA A 47 9.46 1.62 -4.20
CA ALA A 47 8.04 1.58 -3.82
C ALA A 47 7.56 2.90 -3.19
N VAL A 48 8.47 3.82 -2.86
CA VAL A 48 8.11 5.15 -2.35
C VAL A 48 7.82 6.06 -3.55
N ALA A 49 6.67 6.74 -3.54
CA ALA A 49 6.35 7.72 -4.56
C ALA A 49 7.38 8.86 -4.54
N SER A 50 7.99 9.13 -5.70
CA SER A 50 9.01 10.18 -5.86
C SER A 50 8.44 11.60 -5.84
N GLU A 51 7.15 11.72 -6.12
CA GLU A 51 6.45 13.00 -6.19
C GLU A 51 5.67 13.26 -4.90
N GLU A 52 5.69 14.52 -4.43
CA GLU A 52 4.82 14.93 -3.34
C GLU A 52 3.35 14.78 -3.77
N PRO A 53 2.51 14.15 -2.94
CA PRO A 53 1.08 14.08 -3.21
C PRO A 53 0.51 15.50 -3.33
N ARG A 54 -0.17 15.78 -4.44
CA ARG A 54 -0.95 17.00 -4.61
C ARG A 54 -2.43 16.69 -4.76
N ALA A 55 -3.27 17.70 -4.52
CA ALA A 55 -4.68 17.61 -4.87
C ALA A 55 -4.83 17.45 -6.38
N ALA A 56 -5.73 16.54 -6.79
CA ALA A 56 -6.15 16.42 -8.17
C ALA A 56 -7.12 17.55 -8.54
N THR A 57 -7.02 18.07 -9.76
CA THR A 57 -8.02 19.02 -10.27
C THR A 57 -9.33 18.31 -10.57
N ARG A 58 -10.41 19.09 -10.74
CA ARG A 58 -11.71 18.53 -11.11
C ARG A 58 -11.62 17.77 -12.43
N GLU A 59 -10.90 18.31 -13.41
CA GLU A 59 -10.72 17.73 -14.73
C GLU A 59 -10.01 16.36 -14.64
N GLU A 60 -8.92 16.28 -13.87
CA GLU A 60 -8.18 15.03 -13.63
C GLU A 60 -9.05 13.97 -12.95
N VAL A 61 -9.91 14.39 -12.01
CA VAL A 61 -10.86 13.50 -11.34
C VAL A 61 -11.89 12.99 -12.34
N MET A 62 -12.50 13.88 -13.14
CA MET A 62 -13.52 13.49 -14.11
C MET A 62 -12.95 12.54 -15.18
N GLU A 63 -11.72 12.79 -15.65
CA GLU A 63 -11.03 11.90 -16.58
C GLU A 63 -10.77 10.52 -15.97
N SER A 64 -10.27 10.48 -14.73
CA SER A 64 -10.04 9.23 -13.97
C SER A 64 -11.33 8.41 -13.81
N LEU A 65 -12.46 9.07 -13.51
CA LEU A 65 -13.77 8.44 -13.41
C LEU A 65 -14.24 7.87 -14.75
N ALA A 66 -14.10 8.64 -15.84
CA ALA A 66 -14.47 8.20 -17.18
C ALA A 66 -13.63 6.98 -17.61
N ARG A 67 -12.30 7.03 -17.41
CA ARG A 67 -11.37 5.96 -17.75
C ARG A 67 -11.67 4.65 -17.01
N ARG A 68 -12.08 4.74 -15.74
CA ARG A 68 -12.39 3.57 -14.90
C ARG A 68 -13.85 3.11 -14.99
N ARG A 69 -14.68 3.76 -15.81
CA ARG A 69 -16.12 3.46 -15.89
C ARG A 69 -16.40 1.97 -16.09
N ALA A 70 -15.75 1.32 -17.06
CA ALA A 70 -15.98 -0.10 -17.35
C ALA A 70 -15.65 -1.03 -16.18
N VAL A 71 -14.62 -0.70 -15.40
CA VAL A 71 -14.20 -1.46 -14.21
C VAL A 71 -15.17 -1.24 -13.05
N ASN A 72 -15.64 0.00 -12.89
CA ASN A 72 -16.48 0.41 -11.76
C ASN A 72 -17.97 0.11 -11.98
N GLN A 73 -18.42 0.00 -13.24
CA GLN A 73 -19.83 -0.15 -13.60
C GLN A 73 -20.54 -1.31 -12.88
N PRO A 74 -19.96 -2.52 -12.77
CA PRO A 74 -20.61 -3.64 -12.06
C PRO A 74 -20.91 -3.33 -10.59
N VAL A 75 -19.99 -2.63 -9.91
CA VAL A 75 -20.19 -2.21 -8.51
C VAL A 75 -21.28 -1.15 -8.43
N LEU A 76 -21.28 -0.19 -9.35
CA LEU A 76 -22.31 0.85 -9.40
C LEU A 76 -23.70 0.28 -9.66
N ASP A 77 -23.83 -0.73 -10.52
CA ASP A 77 -25.11 -1.37 -10.81
C ASP A 77 -25.62 -2.16 -9.60
N TYR A 78 -24.73 -2.89 -8.92
CA TYR A 78 -25.07 -3.55 -7.64
C TYR A 78 -25.57 -2.55 -6.57
N LEU A 79 -24.96 -1.36 -6.50
CA LEU A 79 -25.33 -0.33 -5.54
C LEU A 79 -26.66 0.36 -5.85
N LYS A 80 -27.17 0.30 -7.09
CA LYS A 80 -28.50 0.85 -7.42
C LYS A 80 -29.63 -0.02 -6.91
N ASP A 81 -29.38 -1.33 -6.76
CA ASP A 81 -30.37 -2.32 -6.34
C ASP A 81 -30.46 -2.46 -4.80
N LYS A 82 -29.69 -1.65 -4.06
CA LYS A 82 -29.73 -1.54 -2.59
C LYS A 82 -30.25 -0.19 -2.15
#